data_AF-A0A0S3U8E1-F1
#
_entry.id   AF-A0A0S3U8E1-F1
#
_cell.length_a   1.000
_cell.length_b   1.000
_cell.length_c   1.000
_cell.angle_alpha   90.00
_cell.angle_beta   90.00
_cell.angle_gamma   90.00
#
_symmetry.space_group_name_H-M   'P 1'
#
loop_
_entity.id
_entity.type
_entity.pdbx_description
1 polymer ?
#
loop_
_entity_poly.entity_id
_entity_poly.type
_entity_poly.pdbx_seq_one_letter_code
_entity_poly.pdbx_strand_id
1 'polypeptide(L)'
;MHQTMHVGYHGAGFDSPAYKLTEIWGDCLEKITSGDKLALIAVLAGWLSEDDESYSIPQAVEDCSLSCSEAFYLYTSFLAERERPLTPDDALSLIAALTAQLKGGVYAK
;
A
#
# COMPACT_ATOMS: atom_id res chain seq x y z
N MET A 1 21.88 -23.04 26.61
CA MET A 1 22.49 -22.47 25.38
C MET A 1 21.44 -21.57 24.76
N HIS A 2 21.56 -20.25 24.89
CA HIS A 2 20.63 -19.28 24.30
C HIS A 2 21.06 -19.01 22.86
N GLN A 3 20.27 -19.44 21.88
CA GLN A 3 20.39 -18.96 20.50
C GLN A 3 19.48 -17.74 20.36
N THR A 4 20.08 -16.56 20.39
CA THR A 4 19.45 -15.32 19.94
C THR A 4 19.24 -15.42 18.43
N MET A 5 17.99 -15.61 18.00
CA MET A 5 17.63 -15.41 16.60
C MET A 5 17.78 -13.93 16.26
N HIS A 6 18.86 -13.59 15.56
CA HIS A 6 18.91 -12.34 14.81
C HIS A 6 17.90 -12.46 13.67
N VAL A 7 16.69 -11.95 13.88
CA VAL A 7 15.77 -11.63 12.78
C VAL A 7 16.38 -10.43 12.07
N GLY A 8 17.33 -10.71 11.18
CA GLY A 8 17.86 -9.73 10.24
C GLY A 8 16.75 -9.41 9.26
N TYR A 9 16.20 -8.20 9.36
CA TYR A 9 15.39 -7.63 8.29
C TYR A 9 16.31 -7.50 7.05
N HIS A 10 16.27 -8.49 6.17
CA HIS A 10 16.80 -8.33 4.82
C HIS A 10 15.82 -7.42 4.09
N GLY A 11 16.22 -6.15 3.93
CA GLY A 11 15.47 -5.18 3.16
C GLY A 11 15.05 -5.80 1.83
N ALA A 12 13.77 -5.65 1.51
CA ALA A 12 13.18 -6.05 0.25
C ALA A 12 14.12 -5.64 -0.90
N GLY A 13 14.84 -6.60 -1.45
CA GLY A 13 15.66 -6.38 -2.64
C GLY A 13 14.77 -5.94 -3.80
N PHE A 14 15.39 -5.39 -4.84
CA PHE A 14 14.74 -5.02 -6.09
C PHE A 14 13.91 -6.16 -6.74
N ASP A 15 14.13 -7.41 -6.33
CA ASP A 15 13.39 -8.60 -6.78
C ASP A 15 12.22 -9.03 -5.87
N SER A 16 11.88 -8.27 -4.83
CA SER A 16 10.77 -8.62 -3.94
C SER A 16 9.40 -8.45 -4.64
N PRO A 17 8.36 -9.20 -4.25
CA PRO A 17 7.01 -9.04 -4.80
C PRO A 17 6.47 -7.59 -4.74
N ALA A 18 6.88 -6.84 -3.70
CA ALA A 18 6.58 -5.42 -3.57
C ALA A 18 7.12 -4.56 -4.73
N TYR A 19 8.25 -4.94 -5.33
CA TYR A 19 8.82 -4.27 -6.50
C TYR A 19 8.05 -4.56 -7.81
N LYS A 20 7.46 -5.75 -7.95
CA LYS A 20 6.66 -6.10 -9.15
C LYS A 20 5.32 -5.37 -9.20
N LEU A 21 4.76 -4.98 -8.06
CA LEU A 21 3.55 -4.14 -8.01
C LEU A 21 3.85 -2.67 -8.31
N THR A 22 5.05 -2.20 -7.99
CA THR A 22 5.54 -0.89 -8.45
C THR A 22 5.85 -0.85 -9.95
N GLU A 23 6.06 -1.97 -10.64
CA GLU A 23 6.20 -1.95 -12.11
C GLU A 23 4.87 -1.67 -12.84
N ILE A 24 3.73 -2.01 -12.22
CA ILE A 24 2.41 -1.83 -12.83
C ILE A 24 1.79 -0.48 -12.40
N TRP A 25 2.01 -0.07 -11.14
CA TRP A 25 1.36 1.09 -10.55
C TRP A 25 2.32 2.12 -9.95
N GLY A 26 3.63 1.84 -9.94
CA GLY A 26 4.65 2.67 -9.26
C GLY A 26 4.76 4.07 -9.83
N ASP A 27 4.65 4.24 -11.15
CA ASP A 27 4.65 5.56 -11.79
C ASP A 27 3.48 6.44 -11.32
N CYS A 28 2.34 5.84 -11.01
CA CYS A 28 1.18 6.54 -10.46
C CYS A 28 1.38 6.84 -8.97
N LEU A 29 1.97 5.90 -8.22
CA LEU A 29 2.25 6.03 -6.80
C LEU A 29 3.36 7.04 -6.48
N GLU A 30 4.33 7.22 -7.36
CA GLU A 30 5.37 8.25 -7.17
C GLU A 30 4.81 9.67 -7.30
N LYS A 31 3.73 9.86 -8.05
CA LYS A 31 3.15 11.17 -8.38
C LYS A 31 2.14 11.69 -7.35
N ILE A 32 1.66 10.83 -6.45
CA ILE A 32 0.74 11.24 -5.38
C ILE A 32 1.50 11.80 -4.18
N THR A 33 0.83 12.67 -3.42
CA THR A 33 1.45 13.35 -2.27
C THR A 33 1.76 12.37 -1.13
N SER A 34 2.67 12.74 -0.22
CA SER A 34 2.90 11.93 0.98
C SER A 34 1.63 11.73 1.82
N GLY A 35 0.71 12.71 1.82
CA GLY A 35 -0.59 12.60 2.48
C GLY A 35 -1.47 11.53 1.83
N ASP A 36 -1.55 11.51 0.50
CA ASP A 36 -2.31 10.49 -0.23
C ASP A 36 -1.72 9.09 -0.02
N LYS A 37 -0.39 8.95 0.07
CA LYS A 37 0.25 7.67 0.39
C LYS A 37 -0.15 7.16 1.77
N LEU A 38 -0.18 8.04 2.77
CA LEU A 38 -0.64 7.70 4.11
C LEU A 38 -2.13 7.33 4.12
N ALA A 39 -2.96 8.05 3.36
CA ALA A 39 -4.37 7.72 3.21
C ALA A 39 -4.58 6.35 2.54
N LEU A 40 -3.83 6.04 1.48
CA LEU A 40 -3.88 4.72 0.83
C LEU A 40 -3.44 3.60 1.78
N ILE A 41 -2.38 3.81 2.56
CA ILE A 41 -1.98 2.83 3.58
C ILE A 41 -3.11 2.60 4.58
N ALA A 42 -3.77 3.66 5.06
CA ALA A 42 -4.88 3.56 6.00
C ALA A 42 -6.08 2.81 5.40
N VAL A 43 -6.46 3.12 4.16
CA VAL A 43 -7.54 2.43 3.43
C VAL A 43 -7.24 0.95 3.25
N LEU A 44 -6.04 0.61 2.77
CA LEU A 44 -5.65 -0.79 2.55
C LEU A 44 -5.59 -1.56 3.87
N ALA A 45 -5.09 -0.94 4.94
CA ALA A 45 -5.05 -1.55 6.26
C ALA A 45 -6.44 -1.76 6.85
N GLY A 46 -7.35 -0.78 6.69
CA GLY A 46 -8.75 -0.89 7.09
C GLY A 46 -9.45 -2.02 6.34
N TRP A 47 -9.31 -2.05 5.02
CA TRP A 47 -9.85 -3.12 4.18
C TRP A 47 -9.34 -4.51 4.56
N LEU A 48 -8.04 -4.66 4.83
CA LEU A 48 -7.45 -5.93 5.28
C LEU A 48 -7.88 -6.35 6.69
N SER A 49 -8.35 -5.41 7.52
CA SER A 49 -8.73 -5.69 8.91
C SER A 49 -10.16 -6.16 9.09
N GLU A 50 -10.99 -6.02 8.05
CA GLU A 50 -12.37 -6.47 8.06
C GLU A 50 -12.47 -7.96 7.73
N ASP A 51 -13.25 -8.69 8.52
CA ASP A 51 -13.51 -10.13 8.30
C ASP A 51 -14.62 -10.38 7.25
N ASP A 52 -15.26 -9.33 6.74
CA ASP A 52 -16.34 -9.41 5.75
C ASP A 52 -15.80 -9.40 4.32
N GLU A 53 -15.92 -10.54 3.62
CA GLU A 53 -15.49 -10.69 2.21
C GLU A 53 -16.26 -9.78 1.23
N SER A 54 -17.42 -9.25 1.64
CA SER A 54 -18.18 -8.27 0.84
C SER A 54 -17.70 -6.84 1.04
N TYR A 55 -16.84 -6.59 2.04
CA TYR A 55 -16.24 -5.29 2.27
C TYR A 55 -15.28 -4.93 1.16
N SER A 56 -15.52 -3.79 0.54
CA SER A 56 -14.84 -3.37 -0.68
C SER A 56 -13.95 -2.16 -0.47
N ILE A 57 -12.96 -1.97 -1.34
CA ILE A 57 -12.07 -0.80 -1.31
C ILE A 57 -12.83 0.54 -1.31
N PRO A 58 -13.91 0.74 -2.10
CA PRO A 58 -14.71 1.97 -2.00
C PRO A 58 -15.30 2.22 -0.61
N GLN A 59 -15.74 1.18 0.10
CA GLN A 59 -16.24 1.32 1.48
C GLN A 59 -15.10 1.70 2.44
N ALA A 60 -13.94 1.06 2.30
CA ALA A 60 -12.74 1.44 3.07
C ALA A 60 -12.29 2.89 2.82
N VAL A 61 -12.53 3.43 1.62
CA VAL A 61 -12.31 4.84 1.32
C VAL A 61 -13.31 5.74 2.03
N GLU A 62 -14.60 5.37 2.05
CA GLU A 62 -15.64 6.12 2.76
C GLU A 62 -15.41 6.18 4.27
N ASP A 63 -14.86 5.11 4.86
CA ASP A 63 -14.52 5.04 6.28
C ASP A 63 -13.22 5.81 6.62
N CYS A 64 -12.40 6.13 5.62
CA CYS A 64 -11.16 6.87 5.82
C CYS A 64 -11.43 8.38 5.97
N SER A 65 -11.34 8.89 7.19
CA SER A 65 -11.63 10.30 7.52
C SER A 65 -10.54 11.31 7.07
N LEU A 66 -9.58 10.90 6.24
CA LEU A 66 -8.46 11.74 5.82
C LEU A 66 -8.84 12.57 4.58
N SER A 67 -8.38 13.83 4.56
CA SER A 67 -8.51 14.67 3.37
C SER A 67 -7.55 14.18 2.29
N CYS A 68 -8.12 13.74 1.16
CA CYS A 68 -7.37 13.15 0.05
C CYS A 68 -7.46 14.00 -1.23
N SER A 69 -6.43 13.96 -2.07
CA SER A 69 -6.44 14.65 -3.36
C SER A 69 -7.28 13.93 -4.43
N GLU A 70 -7.58 14.58 -5.56
CA GLU A 70 -8.25 13.92 -6.69
C GLU A 70 -7.46 12.71 -7.20
N ALA A 71 -6.13 12.75 -7.13
CA ALA A 71 -5.26 11.67 -7.59
C ALA A 71 -5.39 10.41 -6.72
N PHE A 72 -5.71 10.55 -5.44
CA PHE A 72 -6.03 9.43 -4.57
C PHE A 72 -7.28 8.67 -5.06
N TYR A 73 -8.34 9.39 -5.42
CA TYR A 73 -9.60 8.76 -5.86
C TYR A 73 -9.46 8.02 -7.19
N LEU A 74 -8.63 8.54 -8.10
CA LEU A 74 -8.25 7.83 -9.32
C LEU A 74 -7.56 6.50 -8.99
N TYR A 75 -6.64 6.50 -8.02
CA TYR A 75 -5.94 5.29 -7.62
C TYR A 75 -6.87 4.23 -7.02
N THR A 76 -7.75 4.63 -6.11
CA THR A 76 -8.71 3.70 -5.49
C THR A 76 -9.70 3.13 -6.50
N SER A 77 -10.02 3.87 -7.56
CA SER A 77 -10.89 3.37 -8.65
C SER A 77 -10.23 2.24 -9.44
N PHE A 78 -8.91 2.29 -9.62
CA PHE A 78 -8.15 1.22 -10.26
C PHE A 78 -8.04 -0.03 -9.37
N LEU A 79 -7.87 0.16 -8.06
CA LEU A 79 -7.87 -0.97 -7.11
C LEU A 79 -9.23 -1.67 -7.02
N ALA A 80 -10.32 -0.96 -7.31
CA ALA A 80 -11.67 -1.48 -7.34
C ALA A 80 -12.05 -2.13 -8.69
N GLU A 81 -11.12 -2.21 -9.65
CA GLU A 81 -11.38 -2.68 -11.00
C GLU A 81 -11.60 -4.21 -11.03
N ARG A 82 -12.78 -4.63 -11.50
CA ARG A 82 -13.24 -6.02 -11.37
C ARG A 82 -12.52 -7.01 -12.28
N GLU A 83 -11.89 -6.54 -13.36
CA GLU A 83 -11.16 -7.41 -14.29
C GLU A 83 -9.86 -7.95 -13.68
N ARG A 84 -9.35 -7.28 -12.63
CA ARG A 84 -8.20 -7.72 -11.86
C ARG A 84 -8.40 -7.38 -10.38
N PRO A 85 -9.15 -8.21 -9.64
CA PRO A 85 -9.45 -7.94 -8.24
C PRO A 85 -8.17 -7.89 -7.40
N LEU A 86 -8.08 -6.90 -6.52
CA LEU A 86 -7.00 -6.77 -5.54
C LEU A 86 -7.01 -7.95 -4.57
N THR A 87 -5.87 -8.61 -4.40
CA THR A 87 -5.72 -9.68 -3.40
C THR A 87 -5.14 -9.13 -2.08
N PRO A 88 -5.30 -9.84 -0.95
CA PRO A 88 -4.68 -9.45 0.30
C PRO A 88 -3.15 -9.31 0.22
N ASP A 89 -2.48 -10.20 -0.51
CA ASP A 89 -1.03 -10.16 -0.71
C ASP A 89 -0.59 -8.92 -1.53
N ASP A 90 -1.41 -8.52 -2.52
CA ASP A 90 -1.17 -7.29 -3.28
C ASP A 90 -1.29 -6.06 -2.37
N ALA A 91 -2.33 -6.01 -1.52
CA ALA A 91 -2.54 -4.93 -0.57
C ALA A 91 -1.38 -4.79 0.43
N LEU A 92 -0.91 -5.91 1.02
CA LEU A 92 0.25 -5.93 1.91
C LEU A 92 1.53 -5.45 1.21
N SER A 93 1.73 -5.88 -0.03
CA SER A 93 2.87 -5.48 -0.83
C SER A 93 2.84 -3.99 -1.19
N LEU A 94 1.66 -3.44 -1.49
CA LEU A 94 1.46 -2.00 -1.74
C LEU A 94 1.71 -1.18 -0.47
N ILE A 95 1.22 -1.62 0.69
CA ILE A 95 1.51 -0.96 1.99
C ILE A 95 3.02 -0.90 2.23
N ALA A 96 3.74 -2.01 2.01
CA ALA A 96 5.18 -2.07 2.18
C ALA A 96 5.91 -1.10 1.23
N ALA A 97 5.52 -1.07 -0.04
CA ALA A 97 6.10 -0.18 -1.05
C ALA A 97 5.86 1.31 -0.73
N LEU A 98 4.62 1.69 -0.39
CA LEU A 98 4.27 3.06 -0.01
C LEU A 98 5.03 3.52 1.23
N THR A 99 5.12 2.64 2.24
CA THR A 99 5.87 2.92 3.47
C THR A 99 7.36 3.10 3.18
N ALA A 100 7.94 2.28 2.29
CA ALA A 100 9.32 2.41 1.86
C ALA A 100 9.57 3.72 1.11
N GLN A 101 8.66 4.16 0.24
CA GLN A 101 8.76 5.44 -0.46
C GLN A 101 8.69 6.63 0.51
N LEU A 102 7.79 6.58 1.49
CA LEU A 102 7.69 7.61 2.54
C LEU A 102 8.97 7.67 3.37
N LYS A 103 9.51 6.52 3.79
CA LYS A 103 10.78 6.44 4.51
C LYS A 103 11.95 6.94 3.65
N GLY A 104 12.03 6.51 2.40
CA GLY A 104 13.03 6.93 1.43
C GLY A 104 13.03 8.44 1.25
N GLY A 105 11.86 9.08 1.12
CA GLY A 105 11.75 10.55 1.04
C GLY A 105 12.10 11.29 2.34
N VAL A 106 11.95 10.64 3.50
CA VAL A 106 12.31 11.22 4.81
C VAL A 106 13.83 11.16 5.08
N TYR A 107 14.52 10.14 4.56
CA TYR A 107 15.96 9.92 4.78
C TYR A 107 16.85 10.15 3.53
N ALA A 108 16.29 10.39 2.35
CA ALA A 108 17.03 10.86 1.18
C ALA A 108 17.39 12.34 1.37
N LYS A 109 18.51 12.58 2.05
CA LYS A 109 19.25 13.84 2.02
C LYS A 109 20.61 13.60 1.38
#